data_AF-A0A922DEI2-F1
#
_entry.id   AF-A0A922DEI2-F1
#
_cell.length_a   1.000
_cell.length_b   1.000
_cell.length_c   1.000
_cell.angle_alpha   90.00
_cell.angle_beta   90.00
_cell.angle_gamma   90.00
#
_symmetry.space_group_name_H-M   'P 1'
#
loop_
_entity.id
_entity.type
_entity.pdbx_description
1 polymer ?
#
loop_
_entity_poly.entity_id
_entity_poly.type
_entity_poly.pdbx_seq_one_letter_code
_entity_poly.pdbx_strand_id
1 'polypeptide(L)'
;MASALPTTFFSLLLLFPLSAVAQTSRNITVGSSLWANDDNSSWLSPSEDFAFGFRRLNNSDFFLLSIWYDKIPDRTIVWYAKGVLRPAPRGSKVELSSDRGLVLTSPQGEELWTSQTLTGVVASGVMNDTGNFVLEDNSFNRVWESFLDPADTILPTQRMDRGGFLSSRQSETNFSKGRFQLRFVQYGNKQRIEVGTLVLNTINLPTNEPNSPYYGNDSTVGGNASNPGKKFVFDESGYMHILKENEERSIVSPESLSTGNSYFRATLNFDGIFTLYSHPKTATGNESWTEIWSVPDNICMDILVESGMGVCGYNSVCYLKPDKGPRCECPRGYSLLDPNDPYGSCKPDFIQGCKEDELSPQKDQYDLEQLTNTDWPTSDYIKMVPFTEDNCTNSCLQDCMCAVAVLTDGNTCWKKKLPLSNGRFTGTFTGKAFIKVRRENSTLPGPYFPVPGNETIRKKNQDGLVIGGSVLLGFSVFVNFILIATMLYGFYFIYQKKIKQIN
;
A
#
# COMPACT_ATOMS: atom_id res chain seq x y z
N MET A 1 -4.10 -48.44 -83.03
CA MET A 1 -3.12 -49.20 -82.22
C MET A 1 -2.09 -48.22 -81.73
N ALA A 2 -2.24 -47.80 -80.47
CA ALA A 2 -1.42 -46.77 -79.83
C ALA A 2 -0.17 -47.40 -79.21
N SER A 3 0.97 -46.76 -79.42
CA SER A 3 2.27 -47.09 -78.85
C SER A 3 2.36 -46.62 -77.39
N ALA A 4 2.80 -47.52 -76.52
CA ALA A 4 2.98 -47.31 -75.09
C ALA A 4 4.29 -46.57 -74.79
N LEU A 5 4.23 -45.58 -73.91
CA LEU A 5 5.37 -44.96 -73.22
C LEU A 5 5.10 -45.07 -71.71
N PRO A 6 6.01 -45.62 -70.90
CA PRO A 6 5.76 -45.80 -69.47
C PRO A 6 6.03 -44.50 -68.72
N THR A 7 5.02 -44.06 -67.98
CA THR A 7 5.07 -43.05 -66.94
C THR A 7 5.94 -43.52 -65.76
N THR A 8 7.08 -42.87 -65.53
CA THR A 8 7.77 -42.92 -64.22
C THR A 8 7.64 -41.57 -63.56
N PHE A 9 6.58 -41.39 -62.78
CA PHE A 9 6.41 -40.25 -61.88
C PHE A 9 7.23 -40.54 -60.62
N PHE A 10 8.47 -40.04 -60.57
CA PHE A 10 9.31 -40.14 -59.39
C PHE A 10 8.74 -39.18 -58.34
N SER A 11 7.98 -39.73 -57.39
CA SER A 11 7.44 -38.98 -56.26
C SER A 11 8.61 -38.62 -55.33
N LEU A 12 9.12 -37.39 -55.47
CA LEU A 12 10.07 -36.80 -54.53
C LEU A 12 9.30 -36.45 -53.26
N LEU A 13 9.14 -37.44 -52.37
CA LEU A 13 8.81 -37.20 -50.96
C LEU A 13 9.94 -36.35 -50.38
N LEU A 14 9.74 -35.04 -50.39
CA LEU A 14 10.47 -34.08 -49.58
C LEU A 14 10.34 -34.56 -48.13
N LEU A 15 11.33 -35.33 -47.67
CA LEU A 15 11.70 -35.45 -46.28
C LEU A 15 12.11 -34.05 -45.82
N PHE A 16 11.13 -33.18 -45.60
CA PHE A 16 11.33 -32.07 -44.69
C PHE A 16 11.74 -32.71 -43.36
N PRO A 17 12.91 -32.38 -42.80
CA PRO A 17 13.11 -32.66 -41.40
C PRO A 17 12.03 -31.85 -40.69
N LEU A 18 10.98 -32.54 -40.22
CA LEU A 18 10.18 -32.08 -39.11
C LEU A 18 11.16 -31.97 -37.95
N SER A 19 11.88 -30.85 -37.93
CA SER A 19 12.50 -30.34 -36.73
C SER A 19 11.30 -29.90 -35.90
N ALA A 20 10.67 -30.86 -35.23
CA ALA A 20 9.96 -30.57 -34.02
C ALA A 20 11.04 -29.98 -33.10
N VAL A 21 11.18 -28.66 -33.15
CA VAL A 21 11.81 -27.94 -32.06
C VAL A 21 10.87 -28.20 -30.91
N ALA A 22 11.16 -29.24 -30.14
CA ALA A 22 10.68 -29.31 -28.78
C ALA A 22 11.17 -28.01 -28.16
N GLN A 23 10.26 -27.04 -27.98
CA GLN A 23 10.50 -25.91 -27.11
C GLN A 23 10.76 -26.55 -25.74
N THR A 24 12.03 -26.73 -25.44
CA THR A 24 12.44 -27.14 -24.11
C THR A 24 12.13 -25.93 -23.24
N SER A 25 10.98 -25.97 -22.56
CA SER A 25 10.84 -25.20 -21.33
C SER A 25 12.09 -25.51 -20.53
N ARG A 26 12.93 -24.50 -20.28
CA ARG A 26 14.09 -24.70 -19.41
C ARG A 26 13.55 -24.87 -18.00
N ASN A 27 13.22 -26.12 -17.66
CA ASN A 27 12.81 -26.47 -16.31
C ASN A 27 13.95 -26.09 -15.37
N ILE A 28 13.63 -25.26 -14.39
CA ILE A 28 14.54 -24.79 -13.36
C ILE A 28 14.67 -25.93 -12.36
N THR A 29 15.85 -26.52 -12.25
CA THR A 29 16.07 -27.65 -11.35
C THR A 29 16.17 -27.17 -9.91
N VAL A 30 15.73 -28.00 -8.96
CA VAL A 30 16.00 -27.78 -7.52
C VAL A 30 17.50 -27.56 -7.29
N GLY A 31 17.83 -26.61 -6.42
CA GLY A 31 19.19 -26.12 -6.16
C GLY A 31 19.65 -24.99 -7.09
N SER A 32 18.87 -24.67 -8.13
CA SER A 32 19.15 -23.48 -8.95
C SER A 32 18.94 -22.21 -8.15
N SER A 33 19.80 -21.21 -8.37
CA SER A 33 19.74 -19.93 -7.67
C SER A 33 19.99 -18.73 -8.57
N LEU A 34 19.39 -17.60 -8.24
CA LEU A 34 19.72 -16.28 -8.77
C LEU A 34 20.24 -15.38 -7.65
N TRP A 35 21.05 -14.39 -8.01
CA TRP A 35 21.68 -13.47 -7.08
C TRP A 35 21.28 -12.02 -7.37
N ALA A 36 21.10 -11.23 -6.31
CA ALA A 36 20.82 -9.81 -6.38
C ALA A 36 22.12 -9.04 -6.69
N ASN A 37 22.48 -8.96 -7.96
CA ASN A 37 23.67 -8.28 -8.45
C ASN A 37 23.38 -7.58 -9.79
N ASP A 38 24.40 -6.97 -10.39
CA ASP A 38 24.25 -6.22 -11.65
C ASP A 38 24.29 -7.13 -12.91
N ASP A 39 24.40 -8.46 -12.75
CA ASP A 39 24.58 -9.40 -13.87
C ASP A 39 23.28 -9.70 -14.65
N ASN A 40 22.15 -9.10 -14.26
CA ASN A 40 20.83 -9.24 -14.88
C ASN A 40 20.37 -10.70 -15.09
N SER A 41 20.91 -11.67 -14.32
CA SER A 41 20.53 -13.07 -14.45
C SER A 41 19.06 -13.27 -14.09
N SER A 42 18.33 -13.98 -14.95
CA SER A 42 16.90 -14.25 -14.78
C SER A 42 16.52 -15.64 -15.32
N TRP A 43 15.36 -16.11 -14.90
CA TRP A 43 14.71 -17.28 -15.49
C TRP A 43 13.65 -16.80 -16.49
N LEU A 44 13.92 -17.04 -17.77
CA LEU A 44 13.09 -16.59 -18.89
C LEU A 44 11.97 -17.57 -19.20
N SER A 45 10.83 -17.04 -19.67
CA SER A 45 9.82 -17.85 -20.32
C SER A 45 10.29 -18.34 -21.70
N PRO A 46 9.75 -19.44 -22.24
CA PRO A 46 10.11 -19.94 -23.58
C PRO A 46 10.00 -18.90 -24.71
N SER A 47 9.03 -18.00 -24.65
CA SER A 47 8.87 -16.89 -25.59
C SER A 47 9.81 -15.72 -25.32
N GLU A 48 10.44 -15.69 -24.14
CA GLU A 48 11.17 -14.54 -23.60
C GLU A 48 10.29 -13.28 -23.44
N ASP A 49 8.96 -13.42 -23.42
CA ASP A 49 8.08 -12.28 -23.14
C ASP A 49 8.14 -11.91 -21.65
N PHE A 50 8.40 -12.89 -20.78
CA PHE A 50 8.48 -12.72 -19.34
C PHE A 50 9.78 -13.26 -18.75
N ALA A 51 10.19 -12.69 -17.62
CA ALA A 51 11.33 -13.14 -16.86
C ALA A 51 11.06 -13.05 -15.35
N PHE A 52 11.65 -13.96 -14.59
CA PHE A 52 11.66 -13.99 -13.14
C PHE A 52 13.08 -13.75 -12.61
N GLY A 53 13.24 -12.90 -11.60
CA GLY A 53 14.54 -12.65 -10.97
C GLY A 53 14.59 -11.37 -10.14
N PHE A 54 15.77 -10.77 -10.02
CA PHE A 54 15.98 -9.54 -9.26
C PHE A 54 15.96 -8.30 -10.14
N ARG A 55 15.19 -7.28 -9.74
CA ARG A 55 15.19 -5.94 -10.32
C ARG A 55 15.74 -4.93 -9.33
N ARG A 56 16.75 -4.16 -9.73
CA ARG A 56 17.34 -3.11 -8.91
C ARG A 56 16.35 -1.94 -8.72
N LEU A 57 16.20 -1.46 -7.49
CA LEU A 57 15.29 -0.35 -7.16
C LEU A 57 16.04 0.97 -7.13
N ASN A 58 15.56 1.98 -7.86
CA ASN A 58 15.99 3.39 -7.78
C ASN A 58 17.52 3.61 -7.78
N ASN A 59 18.27 2.82 -8.56
CA ASN A 59 19.74 2.83 -8.58
C ASN A 59 20.42 2.61 -7.21
N SER A 60 19.70 2.04 -6.23
CA SER A 60 20.21 1.73 -4.90
C SER A 60 20.86 0.34 -4.83
N ASP A 61 21.36 -0.06 -3.66
CA ASP A 61 21.84 -1.42 -3.38
C ASP A 61 20.72 -2.38 -2.96
N PHE A 62 19.48 -2.04 -3.30
CA PHE A 62 18.30 -2.83 -3.00
C PHE A 62 17.64 -3.37 -4.26
N PHE A 63 17.16 -4.60 -4.16
CA PHE A 63 16.62 -5.39 -5.25
C PHE A 63 15.25 -5.96 -4.87
N LEU A 64 14.39 -6.12 -5.88
CA LEU A 64 13.07 -6.69 -5.77
C LEU A 64 13.04 -8.03 -6.52
N LEU A 65 12.66 -9.10 -5.82
CA LEU A 65 12.33 -10.37 -6.46
C LEU A 65 10.99 -10.22 -7.18
N SER A 66 10.99 -10.35 -8.50
CA SER A 66 9.85 -9.96 -9.35
C SER A 66 9.75 -10.75 -10.65
N ILE A 67 8.59 -10.60 -11.29
CA ILE A 67 8.34 -10.99 -12.68
C ILE A 67 8.07 -9.71 -13.48
N TRP A 68 8.62 -9.62 -14.68
CA TRP A 68 8.43 -8.47 -15.57
C TRP A 68 8.30 -8.89 -17.04
N TYR A 69 7.80 -7.98 -17.87
CA TYR A 69 7.86 -8.09 -19.33
C TYR A 69 9.30 -7.86 -19.82
N ASP A 70 9.94 -8.90 -20.35
CA ASP A 70 11.38 -8.88 -20.63
C ASP A 70 11.72 -8.10 -21.91
N LYS A 71 10.84 -8.16 -22.91
CA LYS A 71 11.02 -7.44 -24.19
C LYS A 71 10.68 -5.95 -24.13
N ILE A 72 10.11 -5.47 -23.04
CA ILE A 72 9.83 -4.05 -22.85
C ILE A 72 11.09 -3.39 -22.24
N PRO A 73 11.65 -2.31 -22.82
CA PRO A 73 12.87 -1.67 -22.32
C PRO A 73 12.81 -1.28 -20.84
N ASP A 74 11.66 -0.76 -20.38
CA ASP A 74 11.44 -0.37 -18.99
C ASP A 74 11.32 -1.56 -18.03
N ARG A 75 11.21 -2.79 -18.55
CA ARG A 75 11.05 -4.04 -17.79
C ARG A 75 9.91 -3.94 -16.78
N THR A 76 8.71 -3.66 -17.27
CA THR A 76 7.52 -3.43 -16.45
C THR A 76 7.25 -4.63 -15.55
N ILE A 77 7.30 -4.40 -14.23
CA ILE A 77 7.05 -5.39 -13.19
C ILE A 77 5.54 -5.68 -13.12
N VAL A 78 5.19 -6.97 -13.08
CA VAL A 78 3.80 -7.47 -13.06
C VAL A 78 3.52 -8.38 -11.87
N TRP A 79 4.56 -8.79 -11.15
CA TRP A 79 4.46 -9.52 -9.90
C TRP A 79 5.72 -9.28 -9.07
N TYR A 80 5.60 -9.30 -7.75
CA TYR A 80 6.74 -9.24 -6.84
C TYR A 80 6.42 -9.95 -5.53
N ALA A 81 7.48 -10.42 -4.86
CA ALA A 81 7.37 -11.07 -3.56
C ALA A 81 6.79 -10.08 -2.52
N LYS A 82 5.56 -10.32 -2.09
CA LYS A 82 4.87 -9.52 -1.06
C LYS A 82 5.35 -9.88 0.34
N GLY A 83 5.11 -8.99 1.30
CA GLY A 83 5.33 -9.27 2.72
C GLY A 83 6.79 -9.16 3.18
N VAL A 84 7.69 -8.76 2.30
CA VAL A 84 9.09 -8.48 2.65
C VAL A 84 9.16 -7.11 3.33
N LEU A 85 9.61 -7.07 4.58
CA LEU A 85 9.68 -5.83 5.36
C LEU A 85 10.63 -4.79 4.76
N ARG A 86 11.68 -5.26 4.06
CA ARG A 86 12.67 -4.42 3.38
C ARG A 86 13.08 -5.08 2.07
N PRO A 87 13.30 -4.31 1.00
CA PRO A 87 13.89 -4.84 -0.23
C PRO A 87 15.16 -5.65 0.01
N ALA A 88 15.43 -6.62 -0.87
CA ALA A 88 16.58 -7.51 -0.73
C ALA A 88 17.88 -6.73 -0.96
N PRO A 89 18.84 -6.72 -0.01
CA PRO A 89 20.13 -6.06 -0.23
C PRO A 89 20.95 -6.77 -1.31
N ARG A 90 21.89 -6.04 -1.93
CA ARG A 90 22.88 -6.59 -2.87
C ARG A 90 23.55 -7.84 -2.29
N GLY A 91 23.66 -8.89 -3.10
CA GLY A 91 24.21 -10.20 -2.72
C GLY A 91 23.17 -11.15 -2.11
N SER A 92 21.91 -10.75 -1.97
CA SER A 92 20.82 -11.67 -1.62
C SER A 92 20.67 -12.76 -2.67
N LYS A 93 20.18 -13.93 -2.26
CA LYS A 93 20.02 -15.11 -3.11
C LYS A 93 18.58 -15.62 -3.07
N VAL A 94 17.99 -15.88 -4.23
CA VAL A 94 16.79 -16.72 -4.33
C VAL A 94 17.19 -18.09 -4.83
N GLU A 95 16.77 -19.14 -4.14
CA GLU A 95 17.06 -20.53 -4.47
C GLU A 95 15.78 -21.35 -4.54
N LEU A 96 15.72 -22.30 -5.48
CA LEU A 96 14.64 -23.26 -5.56
C LEU A 96 14.93 -24.49 -4.69
N SER A 97 14.21 -24.64 -3.59
CA SER A 97 14.25 -25.79 -2.68
C SER A 97 13.11 -26.77 -2.95
N SER A 98 13.37 -28.07 -2.78
CA SER A 98 12.36 -29.12 -2.97
C SER A 98 11.21 -29.08 -1.97
N ASP A 99 11.49 -28.70 -0.73
CA ASP A 99 10.57 -28.73 0.41
C ASP A 99 10.02 -27.35 0.79
N ARG A 100 10.70 -26.29 0.33
CA ARG A 100 10.38 -24.89 0.66
C ARG A 100 10.03 -24.03 -0.56
N GLY A 101 10.17 -24.58 -1.75
CA GLY A 101 9.93 -23.86 -2.99
C GLY A 101 10.96 -22.74 -3.16
N LEU A 102 10.53 -21.55 -3.53
CA LEU A 102 11.42 -20.39 -3.63
C LEU A 102 11.80 -19.89 -2.24
N VAL A 103 13.09 -19.76 -1.96
CA VAL A 103 13.62 -19.22 -0.70
C VAL A 103 14.54 -18.05 -0.99
N LEU A 104 14.15 -16.86 -0.52
CA LEU A 104 14.93 -15.64 -0.62
C LEU A 104 15.69 -15.40 0.69
N THR A 105 17.01 -15.28 0.59
CA THR A 105 17.91 -15.07 1.73
C THR A 105 18.78 -13.84 1.54
N SER A 106 19.07 -13.13 2.63
CA SER A 106 20.03 -12.03 2.67
C SER A 106 21.46 -12.57 2.53
N PRO A 107 22.46 -11.70 2.25
CA PRO A 107 23.87 -12.08 2.24
C PRO A 107 24.35 -12.67 3.57
N GLN A 108 23.68 -12.32 4.67
CA GLN A 108 23.97 -12.82 6.02
C GLN A 108 23.26 -14.14 6.34
N GLY A 109 22.47 -14.68 5.41
CA GLY A 109 21.71 -15.92 5.58
C GLY A 109 20.36 -15.75 6.28
N GLU A 110 19.90 -14.52 6.50
CA GLU A 110 18.55 -14.26 7.01
C GLU A 110 17.52 -14.57 5.93
N GLU A 111 16.45 -15.28 6.28
CA GLU A 111 15.34 -15.50 5.37
C GLU A 111 14.48 -14.25 5.25
N LEU A 112 14.38 -13.72 4.03
CA LEU A 112 13.60 -12.52 3.74
C LEU A 112 12.20 -12.86 3.22
N TRP A 113 12.07 -13.99 2.50
CA TRP A 113 10.81 -14.44 1.91
C TRP A 113 10.88 -15.91 1.51
N THR A 114 9.74 -16.58 1.44
CA THR A 114 9.60 -17.91 0.83
C THR A 114 8.25 -18.05 0.13
N SER A 115 8.17 -18.91 -0.89
CA SER A 115 6.88 -19.33 -1.45
C SER A 115 6.15 -20.16 -0.39
N GLN A 116 5.33 -19.49 0.42
CA GLN A 116 4.58 -20.10 1.51
C GLN A 116 3.54 -21.10 0.97
N THR A 117 3.18 -22.10 1.79
CA THR A 117 2.07 -23.03 1.56
C THR A 117 2.18 -23.83 0.24
N LEU A 118 3.15 -24.74 0.18
CA LEU A 118 3.23 -25.73 -0.90
C LEU A 118 2.20 -26.85 -0.69
N THR A 119 1.61 -27.34 -1.77
CA THR A 119 0.71 -28.51 -1.73
C THR A 119 1.44 -29.85 -1.95
N GLY A 120 2.75 -29.82 -2.18
CA GLY A 120 3.58 -30.99 -2.44
C GLY A 120 5.07 -30.69 -2.47
N VAL A 121 5.86 -31.69 -2.88
CA VAL A 121 7.33 -31.57 -3.02
C VAL A 121 7.67 -31.07 -4.41
N VAL A 122 8.47 -30.01 -4.49
CA VAL A 122 8.90 -29.39 -5.72
C VAL A 122 9.99 -30.22 -6.39
N ALA A 123 9.79 -30.51 -7.68
CA ALA A 123 10.76 -31.15 -8.57
C ALA A 123 11.39 -30.14 -9.54
N SER A 124 10.62 -29.16 -10.00
CA SER A 124 11.11 -28.11 -10.91
C SER A 124 10.30 -26.82 -10.81
N GLY A 125 10.90 -25.72 -11.25
CA GLY A 125 10.22 -24.45 -11.51
C GLY A 125 10.11 -24.17 -13.01
N VAL A 126 9.07 -23.44 -13.42
CA VAL A 126 8.82 -23.06 -14.81
C VAL A 126 8.30 -21.62 -14.86
N MET A 127 8.98 -20.76 -15.62
CA MET A 127 8.45 -19.47 -16.03
C MET A 127 7.66 -19.68 -17.33
N ASN A 128 6.34 -19.50 -17.32
CA ASN A 128 5.53 -19.75 -18.51
C ASN A 128 5.33 -18.48 -19.35
N ASP A 129 4.86 -18.66 -20.59
CA ASP A 129 4.60 -17.55 -21.53
C ASP A 129 3.34 -16.73 -21.19
N THR A 130 2.57 -17.13 -20.17
CA THR A 130 1.45 -16.34 -19.66
C THR A 130 1.89 -15.36 -18.56
N GLY A 131 3.14 -15.43 -18.09
CA GLY A 131 3.63 -14.62 -16.96
C GLY A 131 3.44 -15.28 -15.58
N ASN A 132 2.95 -16.52 -15.54
CA ASN A 132 2.83 -17.32 -14.32
C ASN A 132 4.14 -18.09 -14.06
N PHE A 133 4.69 -17.93 -12.87
CA PHE A 133 5.80 -18.75 -12.40
C PHE A 133 5.24 -19.92 -11.59
N VAL A 134 5.49 -21.13 -12.05
CA VAL A 134 4.90 -22.36 -11.52
C VAL A 134 5.98 -23.23 -10.91
N LEU A 135 5.71 -23.77 -9.72
CA LEU A 135 6.48 -24.88 -9.15
C LEU A 135 5.69 -26.16 -9.35
N GLU A 136 6.37 -27.22 -9.81
CA GLU A 136 5.77 -28.49 -10.17
C GLU A 136 6.40 -29.65 -9.40
N ASP A 137 5.61 -30.69 -9.11
CA ASP A 137 6.10 -31.96 -8.59
C ASP A 137 6.59 -32.90 -9.71
N ASN A 138 7.05 -34.10 -9.36
CA ASN A 138 7.53 -35.11 -10.32
C ASN A 138 6.46 -35.60 -11.30
N SER A 139 5.18 -35.34 -11.02
CA SER A 139 4.04 -35.69 -11.88
C SER A 139 3.52 -34.50 -12.68
N PHE A 140 4.26 -33.38 -12.69
CA PHE A 140 3.88 -32.12 -13.32
C PHE A 140 2.62 -31.48 -12.71
N ASN A 141 2.26 -31.85 -11.48
CA ASN A 141 1.19 -31.14 -10.77
C ASN A 141 1.75 -29.84 -10.22
N ARG A 142 0.96 -28.77 -10.33
CA ARG A 142 1.32 -27.45 -9.78
C ARG A 142 1.23 -27.48 -8.26
N VAL A 143 2.35 -27.24 -7.60
CA VAL A 143 2.42 -27.19 -6.13
C VAL A 143 2.45 -25.76 -5.57
N TRP A 144 2.79 -24.79 -6.42
CA TRP A 144 2.69 -23.35 -6.15
C TRP A 144 2.64 -22.57 -7.48
N GLU A 145 1.96 -21.43 -7.48
CA GLU A 145 1.84 -20.56 -8.66
C GLU A 145 1.82 -19.08 -8.25
N SER A 146 2.57 -18.23 -8.96
CA SER A 146 2.56 -16.78 -8.71
C SER A 146 1.17 -16.17 -8.97
N PHE A 147 0.40 -16.76 -9.89
CA PHE A 147 -0.95 -16.32 -10.21
C PHE A 147 -1.97 -16.48 -9.08
N LEU A 148 -1.73 -17.38 -8.12
CA LEU A 148 -2.58 -17.56 -6.95
C LEU A 148 -2.24 -16.56 -5.81
N ASP A 149 -1.09 -15.89 -5.89
CA ASP A 149 -0.67 -14.85 -4.95
C ASP A 149 -0.28 -13.56 -5.68
N PRO A 150 -1.24 -12.88 -6.36
CA PRO A 150 -0.94 -11.68 -7.13
C PRO A 150 -0.51 -10.50 -6.27
N ALA A 151 0.31 -9.61 -6.84
CA ALA A 151 0.75 -8.39 -6.17
C ALA A 151 -0.27 -7.24 -6.35
N ASP A 152 0.07 -6.25 -7.16
CA ASP A 152 -0.81 -5.15 -7.56
C ASP A 152 -1.43 -5.35 -8.95
N THR A 153 -1.03 -6.42 -9.66
CA THR A 153 -1.35 -6.63 -11.08
C THR A 153 -1.96 -8.01 -11.31
N ILE A 154 -2.94 -8.07 -12.22
CA ILE A 154 -3.50 -9.29 -12.79
C ILE A 154 -3.20 -9.32 -14.29
N LEU A 155 -2.84 -10.51 -14.81
CA LEU A 155 -2.47 -10.72 -16.22
C LEU A 155 -3.54 -11.53 -16.98
N PRO A 156 -3.55 -11.47 -18.33
CA PRO A 156 -4.39 -12.36 -19.13
C PRO A 156 -4.17 -13.83 -18.74
N THR A 157 -5.23 -14.63 -18.82
CA THR A 157 -5.34 -16.03 -18.35
C THR A 157 -5.41 -16.21 -16.83
N GLN A 158 -5.13 -15.18 -16.03
CA GLN A 158 -5.19 -15.25 -14.59
C GLN A 158 -6.64 -15.20 -14.08
N ARG A 159 -6.88 -15.90 -12.98
CA ARG A 159 -8.17 -15.96 -12.30
C ARG A 159 -7.99 -15.68 -10.82
N MET A 160 -8.96 -14.99 -10.23
CA MET A 160 -9.02 -14.69 -8.81
C MET A 160 -10.28 -15.34 -8.23
N ASP A 161 -10.06 -16.29 -7.32
CA ASP A 161 -11.12 -16.90 -6.54
C ASP A 161 -11.62 -15.96 -5.43
N ARG A 162 -12.80 -16.26 -4.89
CA ARG A 162 -13.37 -15.53 -3.75
C ARG A 162 -12.37 -15.48 -2.59
N GLY A 163 -12.15 -14.28 -2.06
CA GLY A 163 -11.15 -14.02 -1.01
C GLY A 163 -9.80 -13.56 -1.55
N GLY A 164 -9.56 -13.71 -2.86
CA GLY A 164 -8.41 -13.14 -3.53
C GLY A 164 -8.49 -11.61 -3.59
N PHE A 165 -7.32 -10.98 -3.66
CA PHE A 165 -7.19 -9.54 -3.75
C PHE A 165 -5.87 -9.10 -4.41
N LEU A 166 -5.88 -7.90 -5.00
CA LEU A 166 -4.68 -7.13 -5.32
C LEU A 166 -4.43 -6.11 -4.21
N SER A 167 -3.18 -5.81 -3.90
CA SER A 167 -2.81 -4.69 -3.03
C SER A 167 -1.93 -3.73 -3.80
N SER A 168 -2.29 -2.44 -3.80
CA SER A 168 -1.46 -1.43 -4.44
C SER A 168 -0.08 -1.37 -3.78
N ARG A 169 0.91 -0.88 -4.51
CA ARG A 169 2.16 -0.38 -3.93
C ARG A 169 1.95 0.98 -3.25
N GLN A 170 2.90 1.41 -2.42
CA GLN A 170 2.82 2.64 -1.65
C GLN A 170 2.96 3.88 -2.55
N SER A 171 3.85 3.83 -3.53
CA SER A 171 4.05 4.85 -4.55
C SER A 171 4.62 4.21 -5.82
N GLU A 172 4.79 5.00 -6.89
CA GLU A 172 5.35 4.49 -8.15
C GLU A 172 6.70 3.78 -7.95
N THR A 173 7.56 4.29 -7.07
CA THR A 173 8.92 3.76 -6.87
C THR A 173 9.09 2.95 -5.58
N ASN A 174 8.02 2.78 -4.80
CA ASN A 174 8.05 2.06 -3.53
C ASN A 174 7.03 0.92 -3.53
N PHE A 175 7.53 -0.30 -3.73
CA PHE A 175 6.79 -1.57 -3.78
C PHE A 175 6.33 -2.09 -2.41
N SER A 176 6.50 -1.30 -1.34
CA SER A 176 5.89 -1.60 -0.04
C SER A 176 4.37 -1.57 -0.16
N LYS A 177 3.69 -2.27 0.75
CA LYS A 177 2.23 -2.36 0.76
C LYS A 177 1.58 -0.97 0.85
N GLY A 178 0.80 -0.62 -0.16
CA GLY A 178 -0.03 0.58 -0.23
C GLY A 178 -1.39 0.39 0.44
N ARG A 179 -2.18 1.46 0.43
CA ARG A 179 -3.44 1.55 1.17
C ARG A 179 -4.68 1.13 0.39
N PHE A 180 -4.55 0.72 -0.87
CA PHE A 180 -5.68 0.34 -1.71
C PHE A 180 -5.69 -1.16 -1.98
N GLN A 181 -6.89 -1.74 -2.04
CA GLN A 181 -7.09 -3.12 -2.44
C GLN A 181 -8.24 -3.24 -3.46
N LEU A 182 -8.05 -4.14 -4.42
CA LEU A 182 -9.09 -4.70 -5.27
C LEU A 182 -9.41 -6.08 -4.68
N ARG A 183 -10.64 -6.32 -4.27
CA ARG A 183 -11.01 -7.55 -3.58
C ARG A 183 -12.16 -8.24 -4.28
N PHE A 184 -12.07 -9.56 -4.37
CA PHE A 184 -13.19 -10.38 -4.77
C PHE A 184 -13.85 -11.00 -3.53
N VAL A 185 -15.04 -10.52 -3.18
CA VAL A 185 -15.63 -10.69 -1.84
C VAL A 185 -15.98 -12.15 -1.56
N GLN A 186 -15.41 -12.71 -0.49
CA GLN A 186 -15.66 -14.10 -0.08
C GLN A 186 -16.91 -14.28 0.77
N TYR A 187 -17.11 -13.37 1.72
CA TYR A 187 -18.21 -13.38 2.66
C TYR A 187 -18.88 -12.02 2.61
N GLY A 188 -20.21 -11.98 2.52
CA GLY A 188 -20.95 -10.74 2.63
C GLY A 188 -20.63 -10.10 3.99
N ASN A 189 -20.49 -8.77 4.02
CA ASN A 189 -20.12 -8.07 5.24
C ASN A 189 -21.28 -7.23 5.79
N LYS A 190 -21.11 -6.68 7.00
CA LYS A 190 -22.10 -5.81 7.65
C LYS A 190 -22.46 -4.55 6.84
N GLN A 191 -21.68 -4.22 5.81
CA GLN A 191 -21.86 -3.07 4.92
C GLN A 191 -22.73 -3.41 3.69
N ARG A 192 -23.44 -4.55 3.69
CA ARG A 192 -24.34 -5.01 2.61
C ARG A 192 -23.63 -5.28 1.28
N ILE A 193 -22.33 -5.59 1.29
CA ILE A 193 -21.63 -6.06 0.09
C ILE A 193 -21.96 -7.54 -0.11
N GLU A 194 -22.33 -7.90 -1.32
CA GLU A 194 -22.70 -9.27 -1.67
C GLU A 194 -21.47 -10.16 -1.92
N VAL A 195 -21.66 -11.47 -1.80
CA VAL A 195 -20.60 -12.45 -2.08
C VAL A 195 -20.34 -12.47 -3.58
N GLY A 196 -19.07 -12.52 -3.97
CA GLY A 196 -18.69 -12.54 -5.39
C GLY A 196 -18.79 -11.18 -6.07
N THR A 197 -18.89 -10.08 -5.32
CA THR A 197 -18.72 -8.73 -5.85
C THR A 197 -17.24 -8.37 -5.93
N LEU A 198 -16.82 -7.73 -7.02
CA LEU A 198 -15.50 -7.12 -7.16
C LEU A 198 -15.57 -5.68 -6.63
N VAL A 199 -14.77 -5.35 -5.63
CA VAL A 199 -14.80 -4.04 -4.96
C VAL A 199 -13.41 -3.42 -4.85
N LEU A 200 -13.35 -2.09 -4.85
CA LEU A 200 -12.16 -1.33 -4.49
C LEU A 200 -12.39 -0.62 -3.15
N ASN A 201 -11.42 -0.74 -2.27
CA ASN A 201 -11.46 -0.14 -0.94
C ASN A 201 -10.08 0.32 -0.49
N THR A 202 -10.06 1.22 0.49
CA THR A 202 -8.84 1.46 1.27
C THR A 202 -8.72 0.43 2.39
N ILE A 203 -7.52 0.26 2.94
CA ILE A 203 -7.26 -0.57 4.12
C ILE A 203 -6.64 0.24 5.25
N ASN A 204 -6.90 -0.20 6.48
CA ASN A 204 -6.11 0.20 7.64
C ASN A 204 -4.77 -0.55 7.58
N LEU A 205 -3.67 0.15 7.28
CA LEU A 205 -2.35 -0.46 7.09
C LEU A 205 -1.87 -1.32 8.30
N PRO A 206 -1.99 -0.86 9.55
CA PRO A 206 -1.66 -1.69 10.71
C PRO A 206 -2.42 -3.02 10.83
N THR A 207 -3.73 -3.04 10.55
CA THR A 207 -4.57 -4.24 10.77
C THR A 207 -4.88 -5.02 9.50
N ASN A 208 -4.62 -4.44 8.33
CA ASN A 208 -5.05 -4.92 7.01
C ASN A 208 -6.57 -5.02 6.83
N GLU A 209 -7.34 -4.43 7.73
CA GLU A 209 -8.80 -4.46 7.64
C GLU A 209 -9.29 -3.52 6.54
N PRO A 210 -10.22 -3.97 5.67
CA PRO A 210 -10.81 -3.14 4.64
C PRO A 210 -11.74 -2.09 5.25
N ASN A 211 -11.62 -0.84 4.78
CA ASN A 211 -12.63 0.18 4.97
C ASN A 211 -13.80 -0.05 3.99
N SER A 212 -14.86 0.74 4.12
CA SER A 212 -15.98 0.73 3.17
C SER A 212 -15.47 0.91 1.72
N PRO A 213 -16.01 0.17 0.75
CA PRO A 213 -15.59 0.27 -0.64
C PRO A 213 -16.04 1.61 -1.22
N TYR A 214 -15.19 2.18 -2.09
CA TYR A 214 -15.53 3.36 -2.89
C TYR A 214 -15.98 3.00 -4.31
N TYR A 215 -15.80 1.75 -4.71
CA TYR A 215 -16.28 1.24 -5.98
C TYR A 215 -16.68 -0.24 -5.84
N GLY A 216 -17.72 -0.65 -6.56
CA GLY A 216 -18.14 -2.02 -6.72
C GLY A 216 -18.71 -2.22 -8.12
N ASN A 217 -18.35 -3.32 -8.79
CA ASN A 217 -18.77 -3.58 -10.17
C ASN A 217 -20.27 -3.84 -10.32
N ASP A 218 -20.96 -4.20 -9.22
CA ASP A 218 -22.39 -4.42 -9.23
C ASP A 218 -23.08 -3.31 -8.41
N SER A 219 -23.93 -2.52 -9.07
CA SER A 219 -24.76 -1.47 -8.49
C SER A 219 -25.82 -1.98 -7.50
N THR A 220 -25.76 -3.24 -7.10
CA THR A 220 -26.69 -3.90 -6.18
C THR A 220 -26.24 -3.74 -4.74
N VAL A 221 -26.38 -2.52 -4.21
CA VAL A 221 -26.76 -2.39 -2.80
C VAL A 221 -28.19 -2.92 -2.68
N GLY A 222 -28.35 -4.25 -2.61
CA GLY A 222 -29.63 -4.95 -2.38
C GLY A 222 -30.24 -5.68 -3.57
N GLY A 223 -29.47 -6.38 -4.41
CA GLY A 223 -29.98 -7.09 -5.58
C GLY A 223 -29.73 -8.59 -5.50
N ASN A 224 -30.73 -9.36 -5.05
CA ASN A 224 -30.82 -10.82 -5.06
C ASN A 224 -29.48 -11.61 -5.14
N ALA A 225 -28.99 -12.00 -3.96
CA ALA A 225 -27.89 -12.94 -3.71
C ALA A 225 -28.04 -14.36 -4.32
N SER A 226 -28.94 -14.57 -5.28
CA SER A 226 -29.28 -15.87 -5.85
C SER A 226 -28.23 -16.39 -6.84
N ASN A 227 -27.32 -15.55 -7.36
CA ASN A 227 -26.30 -15.96 -8.33
C ASN A 227 -24.99 -15.17 -8.15
N PRO A 228 -24.23 -15.43 -7.07
CA PRO A 228 -23.01 -14.70 -6.77
C PRO A 228 -21.88 -14.95 -7.77
N GLY A 229 -20.95 -14.00 -7.92
CA GLY A 229 -19.73 -14.18 -8.70
C GLY A 229 -18.86 -15.30 -8.14
N LYS A 230 -18.49 -16.28 -8.95
CA LYS A 230 -17.68 -17.46 -8.60
C LYS A 230 -16.18 -17.21 -8.77
N LYS A 231 -15.77 -16.56 -9.87
CA LYS A 231 -14.37 -16.16 -10.15
C LYS A 231 -14.32 -14.83 -10.88
N PHE A 232 -13.32 -14.01 -10.58
CA PHE A 232 -12.91 -12.92 -11.45
C PHE A 232 -11.86 -13.42 -12.44
N VAL A 233 -12.05 -13.17 -13.73
CA VAL A 233 -11.25 -13.75 -14.82
C VAL A 233 -10.75 -12.62 -15.71
N PHE A 234 -9.43 -12.60 -15.92
CA PHE A 234 -8.84 -11.83 -17.01
C PHE A 234 -8.59 -12.78 -18.18
N ASP A 235 -9.39 -12.65 -19.23
CA ASP A 235 -9.38 -13.55 -20.38
C ASP A 235 -8.14 -13.33 -21.26
N GLU A 236 -7.73 -14.37 -21.99
CA GLU A 236 -6.66 -14.27 -23.01
C GLU A 236 -7.01 -13.29 -24.14
N SER A 237 -8.30 -13.05 -24.35
CA SER A 237 -8.86 -12.06 -25.28
C SER A 237 -8.77 -10.63 -24.76
N GLY A 238 -8.15 -10.39 -23.60
CA GLY A 238 -7.82 -9.04 -23.13
C GLY A 238 -8.94 -8.33 -22.35
N TYR A 239 -10.12 -8.94 -22.22
CA TYR A 239 -11.21 -8.40 -21.39
C TYR A 239 -11.34 -9.13 -20.05
N MET A 240 -11.89 -8.44 -19.06
CA MET A 240 -12.11 -8.92 -17.71
C MET A 240 -13.59 -9.15 -17.46
N HIS A 241 -13.93 -10.28 -16.84
CA HIS A 241 -15.30 -10.64 -16.49
C HIS A 241 -15.37 -11.39 -15.16
N ILE A 242 -16.54 -11.35 -14.54
CA ILE A 242 -16.90 -12.20 -13.41
C ILE A 242 -17.70 -13.38 -13.95
N LEU A 243 -17.19 -14.60 -13.74
CA LEU A 243 -17.92 -15.83 -13.97
C LEU A 243 -18.81 -16.09 -12.75
N LYS A 244 -20.14 -16.19 -12.93
CA LYS A 244 -21.12 -16.46 -11.87
C LYS A 244 -21.32 -17.97 -11.64
N GLU A 245 -22.07 -18.35 -10.60
CA GLU A 245 -22.33 -19.77 -10.27
C GLU A 245 -23.11 -20.50 -11.38
N ASN A 246 -24.02 -19.81 -12.07
CA ASN A 246 -24.74 -20.34 -13.23
C ASN A 246 -23.93 -20.33 -14.54
N GLU A 247 -22.61 -20.07 -14.47
CA GLU A 247 -21.70 -19.93 -15.61
C GLU A 247 -21.97 -18.71 -16.53
N GLU A 248 -22.87 -17.81 -16.14
CA GLU A 248 -23.07 -16.51 -16.78
C GLU A 248 -21.85 -15.61 -16.58
N ARG A 249 -21.51 -14.80 -17.60
CA ARG A 249 -20.42 -13.83 -17.54
C ARG A 249 -20.97 -12.43 -17.33
N SER A 250 -20.51 -11.75 -16.28
CA SER A 250 -20.71 -10.32 -16.08
C SER A 250 -19.45 -9.58 -16.47
N ILE A 251 -19.55 -8.75 -17.49
CA ILE A 251 -18.42 -8.01 -18.05
C ILE A 251 -18.00 -6.89 -17.10
N VAL A 252 -16.69 -6.73 -16.90
CA VAL A 252 -16.10 -5.69 -16.04
C VAL A 252 -15.41 -4.62 -16.90
N SER A 253 -14.71 -5.04 -17.95
CA SER A 253 -13.95 -4.15 -18.85
C SER A 253 -14.48 -4.23 -20.29
N PRO A 254 -14.02 -3.37 -21.22
CA PRO A 254 -14.45 -3.42 -22.63
C PRO A 254 -14.18 -4.78 -23.29
N GLU A 255 -15.15 -5.32 -24.05
CA GLU A 255 -15.11 -6.68 -24.64
C GLU A 255 -14.23 -6.82 -25.90
N SER A 256 -13.94 -5.73 -26.62
CA SER A 256 -13.28 -5.77 -27.94
C SER A 256 -11.86 -5.24 -27.88
N LEU A 257 -10.91 -6.11 -27.54
CA LEU A 257 -9.48 -5.81 -27.56
C LEU A 257 -8.77 -6.76 -28.51
N SER A 258 -8.11 -6.23 -29.54
CA SER A 258 -7.31 -7.02 -30.48
C SER A 258 -6.03 -7.47 -29.79
N THR A 259 -5.94 -8.76 -29.44
CA THR A 259 -4.87 -9.28 -28.56
C THR A 259 -3.63 -9.80 -29.27
N GLY A 260 -3.70 -10.07 -30.57
CA GLY A 260 -2.60 -10.73 -31.31
C GLY A 260 -1.27 -9.96 -31.29
N ASN A 261 -1.31 -8.62 -31.18
CA ASN A 261 -0.14 -7.76 -31.35
C ASN A 261 0.21 -6.93 -30.11
N SER A 262 -0.43 -7.17 -28.96
CA SER A 262 -0.25 -6.34 -27.76
C SER A 262 -0.08 -7.18 -26.49
N TYR A 263 0.72 -6.68 -25.55
CA TYR A 263 0.71 -7.08 -24.15
C TYR A 263 -0.40 -6.36 -23.41
N PHE A 264 -1.04 -7.05 -22.45
CA PHE A 264 -2.06 -6.47 -21.58
C PHE A 264 -1.75 -6.75 -20.14
N ARG A 265 -2.06 -5.78 -19.27
CA ARG A 265 -2.05 -5.95 -17.82
C ARG A 265 -3.14 -5.10 -17.20
N ALA A 266 -3.70 -5.54 -16.09
CA ALA A 266 -4.58 -4.71 -15.28
C ALA A 266 -3.96 -4.52 -13.89
N THR A 267 -3.73 -3.29 -13.49
CA THR A 267 -2.97 -2.94 -12.28
C THR A 267 -3.81 -2.04 -11.39
N LEU A 268 -3.83 -2.37 -10.10
CA LEU A 268 -4.29 -1.45 -9.06
C LEU A 268 -3.15 -0.49 -8.74
N ASN A 269 -3.24 0.71 -9.28
CA ASN A 269 -2.23 1.74 -9.10
C ASN A 269 -2.18 2.24 -7.66
N PHE A 270 -1.05 2.86 -7.29
CA PHE A 270 -0.82 3.37 -5.94
C PHE A 270 -1.77 4.51 -5.55
N ASP A 271 -2.46 5.10 -6.53
CA ASP A 271 -3.45 6.17 -6.37
C ASP A 271 -4.89 5.66 -6.18
N GLY A 272 -5.09 4.33 -6.21
CA GLY A 272 -6.37 3.67 -5.98
C GLY A 272 -7.21 3.44 -7.23
N ILE A 273 -6.68 3.76 -8.41
CA ILE A 273 -7.34 3.50 -9.70
C ILE A 273 -6.93 2.11 -10.20
N PHE A 274 -7.91 1.29 -10.57
CA PHE A 274 -7.66 0.01 -11.25
C PHE A 274 -7.73 0.22 -12.75
N THR A 275 -6.60 0.00 -13.44
CA THR A 275 -6.45 0.39 -14.85
C THR A 275 -6.00 -0.79 -15.69
N LEU A 276 -6.70 -1.01 -16.81
CA LEU A 276 -6.32 -1.91 -17.89
C LEU A 276 -5.42 -1.17 -18.89
N TYR A 277 -4.22 -1.70 -19.08
CA TYR A 277 -3.21 -1.16 -19.98
C TYR A 277 -2.95 -2.09 -21.17
N SER A 278 -2.54 -1.50 -22.29
CA SER A 278 -2.00 -2.18 -23.46
C SER A 278 -0.66 -1.62 -23.88
N HIS A 279 0.21 -2.48 -24.39
CA HIS A 279 1.52 -2.13 -24.95
C HIS A 279 1.78 -2.94 -26.23
N PRO A 280 2.11 -2.31 -27.36
CA PRO A 280 2.36 -3.05 -28.61
C PRO A 280 3.59 -3.96 -28.50
N LYS A 281 3.46 -5.24 -28.90
CA LYS A 281 4.60 -6.19 -28.90
C LYS A 281 5.71 -5.81 -29.88
N THR A 282 5.36 -5.03 -30.91
CA THR A 282 6.29 -4.55 -31.95
C THR A 282 6.97 -3.23 -31.58
N ALA A 283 6.71 -2.68 -30.40
CA ALA A 283 7.35 -1.45 -29.95
C ALA A 283 8.88 -1.64 -29.90
N THR A 284 9.60 -0.91 -30.74
CA THR A 284 11.07 -0.93 -30.81
C THR A 284 11.71 0.27 -30.11
N GLY A 285 10.90 1.13 -29.48
CA GLY A 285 11.32 2.35 -28.79
C GLY A 285 10.67 2.53 -27.42
N ASN A 286 10.71 3.76 -26.92
CA ASN A 286 10.20 4.14 -25.59
C ASN A 286 8.67 4.34 -25.58
N GLU A 287 7.92 3.48 -26.28
CA GLU A 287 6.45 3.52 -26.22
C GLU A 287 6.00 3.16 -24.81
N SER A 288 5.24 4.05 -24.18
CA SER A 288 4.68 3.83 -22.84
C SER A 288 3.41 2.97 -22.93
N TRP A 289 3.05 2.35 -21.80
CA TRP A 289 1.75 1.70 -21.66
C TRP A 289 0.60 2.68 -21.94
N THR A 290 -0.38 2.24 -22.72
CA THR A 290 -1.59 3.01 -23.02
C THR A 290 -2.72 2.55 -22.12
N GLU A 291 -3.38 3.50 -21.44
CA GLU A 291 -4.60 3.23 -20.67
C GLU A 291 -5.78 2.99 -21.62
N ILE A 292 -6.40 1.82 -21.50
CA ILE A 292 -7.61 1.44 -22.27
C ILE A 292 -8.86 1.78 -21.48
N TRP A 293 -8.84 1.45 -20.19
CA TRP A 293 -9.99 1.52 -19.31
C TRP A 293 -9.52 1.60 -17.87
N SER A 294 -10.23 2.35 -17.04
CA SER A 294 -9.92 2.50 -15.63
C SER A 294 -11.17 2.73 -14.80
N VAL A 295 -11.13 2.30 -13.54
CA VAL A 295 -12.15 2.59 -12.54
C VAL A 295 -11.53 2.98 -11.20
N PRO A 296 -12.17 3.89 -10.45
CA PRO A 296 -13.36 4.64 -10.85
C PRO A 296 -13.02 5.83 -11.78
N ASP A 297 -14.03 6.44 -12.43
CA ASP A 297 -13.81 7.56 -13.37
C ASP A 297 -13.39 8.86 -12.66
N ASN A 298 -13.85 9.10 -11.44
CA ASN A 298 -13.48 10.27 -10.65
C ASN A 298 -13.17 9.87 -9.22
N ILE A 299 -11.95 9.39 -9.02
CA ILE A 299 -11.47 8.92 -7.71
C ILE A 299 -11.61 9.96 -6.59
N CYS A 300 -11.54 11.26 -6.89
CA CYS A 300 -11.73 12.35 -5.90
C CYS A 300 -13.18 12.48 -5.40
N MET A 301 -14.16 12.02 -6.19
CA MET A 301 -15.58 12.07 -5.86
C MET A 301 -16.11 10.74 -5.36
N ASP A 302 -15.62 9.63 -5.94
CA ASP A 302 -16.09 8.28 -5.64
C ASP A 302 -15.54 7.77 -4.30
N ILE A 303 -14.33 8.21 -3.91
CA ILE A 303 -13.85 7.90 -2.56
C ILE A 303 -14.56 8.76 -1.51
N LEU A 304 -15.32 8.09 -0.65
CA LEU A 304 -15.90 8.69 0.55
C LEU A 304 -15.62 7.78 1.74
N VAL A 305 -14.53 8.05 2.46
CA VAL A 305 -14.18 7.29 3.66
C VAL A 305 -14.81 7.89 4.90
N GLU A 306 -15.55 7.10 5.68
CA GLU A 306 -16.01 7.50 7.02
C GLU A 306 -14.87 7.45 8.05
N SER A 307 -13.84 6.66 7.78
CA SER A 307 -12.66 6.49 8.63
C SER A 307 -11.47 6.13 7.75
N GLY A 308 -10.36 6.83 7.93
CA GLY A 308 -9.15 6.69 7.12
C GLY A 308 -8.81 7.95 6.32
N MET A 309 -7.70 7.88 5.59
CA MET A 309 -7.07 9.04 4.96
C MET A 309 -7.58 9.32 3.53
N GLY A 310 -8.35 8.40 2.94
CA GLY A 310 -8.81 8.50 1.56
C GLY A 310 -7.66 8.49 0.55
N VAL A 311 -7.85 9.18 -0.59
CA VAL A 311 -6.86 9.23 -1.68
C VAL A 311 -5.73 10.21 -1.41
N CYS A 312 -6.02 11.37 -0.83
CA CYS A 312 -5.05 12.45 -0.65
C CYS A 312 -4.54 12.64 0.78
N GLY A 313 -4.82 11.72 1.69
CA GLY A 313 -4.46 11.91 3.09
C GLY A 313 -5.35 12.94 3.80
N TYR A 314 -5.11 13.12 5.09
CA TYR A 314 -5.83 14.11 5.88
C TYR A 314 -5.41 15.53 5.53
N ASN A 315 -6.32 16.49 5.66
CA ASN A 315 -6.09 17.93 5.45
C ASN A 315 -5.58 18.32 4.05
N SER A 316 -5.64 17.40 3.07
CA SER A 316 -5.37 17.69 1.66
C SER A 316 -6.66 17.82 0.86
N VAL A 317 -6.58 18.47 -0.30
CA VAL A 317 -7.62 18.53 -1.33
C VAL A 317 -7.22 17.70 -2.55
N CYS A 318 -8.12 16.83 -2.98
CA CYS A 318 -8.02 16.04 -4.21
C CYS A 318 -8.54 16.83 -5.42
N TYR A 319 -7.72 16.94 -6.44
CA TYR A 319 -8.05 17.49 -7.75
C TYR A 319 -7.96 16.38 -8.80
N LEU A 320 -8.99 16.25 -9.62
CA LEU A 320 -8.95 15.34 -10.76
C LEU A 320 -8.06 15.94 -11.86
N LYS A 321 -7.06 15.18 -12.29
CA LYS A 321 -6.21 15.52 -13.44
C LYS A 321 -6.92 15.18 -14.77
N PRO A 322 -6.46 15.72 -15.91
CA PRO A 322 -7.00 15.36 -17.22
C PRO A 322 -6.88 13.86 -17.57
N ASP A 323 -5.91 13.15 -16.99
CA ASP A 323 -5.68 11.71 -17.14
C ASP A 323 -6.49 10.87 -16.12
N LYS A 324 -7.52 11.46 -15.49
CA LYS A 324 -8.37 10.86 -14.43
C LYS A 324 -7.65 10.53 -13.11
N GLY A 325 -6.33 10.68 -13.05
CA GLY A 325 -5.56 10.48 -11.82
C GLY A 325 -5.84 11.57 -10.77
N PRO A 326 -5.59 11.30 -9.48
CA PRO A 326 -5.67 12.31 -8.46
C PRO A 326 -4.38 13.15 -8.41
N ARG A 327 -4.54 14.44 -8.13
CA ARG A 327 -3.50 15.36 -7.67
C ARG A 327 -3.90 15.85 -6.28
N CYS A 328 -3.01 15.67 -5.32
CA CYS A 328 -3.26 16.02 -3.93
C CYS A 328 -2.46 17.28 -3.58
N GLU A 329 -3.13 18.27 -2.99
CA GLU A 329 -2.48 19.51 -2.58
C GLU A 329 -2.86 19.87 -1.15
N CYS A 330 -1.90 20.41 -0.40
CA CYS A 330 -2.16 21.01 0.89
C CYS A 330 -2.75 22.42 0.67
N PRO A 331 -3.81 22.80 1.39
CA PRO A 331 -4.28 24.18 1.43
C PRO A 331 -3.20 25.14 1.92
N ARG A 332 -3.40 26.45 1.69
CA ARG A 332 -2.50 27.47 2.24
C ARG A 332 -2.38 27.36 3.76
N GLY A 333 -1.17 27.49 4.27
CA GLY A 333 -0.87 27.35 5.71
C GLY A 333 -0.85 25.91 6.20
N TYR A 334 -0.88 24.94 5.27
CA TYR A 334 -0.65 23.52 5.54
C TYR A 334 0.51 23.01 4.69
N SER A 335 1.32 22.13 5.28
CA SER A 335 2.43 21.46 4.60
C SER A 335 2.31 19.96 4.72
N LEU A 336 2.93 19.22 3.80
CA LEU A 336 2.99 17.76 3.86
C LEU A 336 3.65 17.30 5.17
N LEU A 337 3.10 16.24 5.76
CA LEU A 337 3.70 15.59 6.92
C LEU A 337 5.01 14.89 6.54
N ASP A 338 5.04 14.22 5.39
CA ASP A 338 6.23 13.70 4.74
C ASP A 338 6.38 14.35 3.35
N PRO A 339 7.41 15.18 3.13
CA PRO A 339 7.65 15.80 1.83
C PRO A 339 7.84 14.81 0.67
N ASN A 340 8.15 13.53 0.95
CA ASN A 340 8.34 12.50 -0.06
C ASN A 340 7.06 11.73 -0.39
N ASP A 341 5.96 11.99 0.32
CA ASP A 341 4.64 11.40 0.06
C ASP A 341 3.65 12.50 -0.35
N PRO A 342 3.61 12.88 -1.65
CA PRO A 342 2.69 13.91 -2.13
C PRO A 342 1.21 13.51 -2.04
N TYR A 343 0.91 12.22 -1.81
CA TYR A 343 -0.42 11.70 -1.58
C TYR A 343 -0.69 11.48 -0.07
N GLY A 344 0.21 11.94 0.78
CA GLY A 344 0.18 11.82 2.22
C GLY A 344 -0.65 12.92 2.89
N SER A 345 -0.71 12.88 4.22
CA SER A 345 -1.48 13.86 4.98
C SER A 345 -0.75 15.20 5.09
N CYS A 346 -1.52 16.29 5.11
CA CYS A 346 -1.03 17.62 5.43
C CYS A 346 -1.20 17.92 6.92
N LYS A 347 -0.34 18.79 7.46
CA LYS A 347 -0.42 19.36 8.80
C LYS A 347 -0.52 20.88 8.71
N PRO A 348 -1.24 21.56 9.62
CA PRO A 348 -1.17 23.00 9.70
C PRO A 348 0.25 23.44 10.09
N ASP A 349 0.70 24.56 9.52
CA ASP A 349 2.00 25.18 9.85
C ASP A 349 1.92 26.17 11.01
N PHE A 350 0.76 26.19 11.67
CA PHE A 350 0.47 26.98 12.85
C PHE A 350 -0.26 26.12 13.89
N ILE A 351 -0.15 26.54 15.15
CA ILE A 351 -0.95 25.94 16.22
C ILE A 351 -2.33 26.60 16.17
N GLN A 352 -3.37 25.78 16.12
CA GLN A 352 -4.75 26.23 16.25
C GLN A 352 -5.23 25.91 17.66
N GLY A 353 -5.43 26.92 18.51
CA GLY A 353 -5.87 26.70 19.88
C GLY A 353 -6.04 27.98 20.71
N CYS A 354 -7.14 28.04 21.48
CA CYS A 354 -7.50 29.24 22.25
C CYS A 354 -6.39 29.75 23.18
N LYS A 355 -5.65 28.83 23.82
CA LYS A 355 -4.73 29.18 24.92
C LYS A 355 -3.44 29.82 24.39
N GLU A 356 -2.94 29.34 23.27
CA GLU A 356 -1.82 29.91 22.56
C GLU A 356 -2.19 31.23 21.87
N ASP A 357 -3.47 31.37 21.47
CA ASP A 357 -4.02 32.61 20.95
C ASP A 357 -4.11 33.70 22.04
N GLU A 358 -4.47 33.34 23.28
CA GLU A 358 -4.47 34.26 24.43
C GLU A 358 -3.09 34.83 24.76
N LEU A 359 -2.01 34.14 24.40
CA LEU A 359 -0.63 34.59 24.60
C LEU A 359 -0.15 35.60 23.55
N SER A 360 -0.91 35.79 22.46
CA SER A 360 -0.57 36.74 21.41
C SER A 360 -1.29 38.08 21.65
N PRO A 361 -0.56 39.22 21.62
CA PRO A 361 -1.13 40.54 21.89
C PRO A 361 -2.05 41.05 20.76
N GLN A 362 -2.14 40.33 19.63
CA GLN A 362 -2.97 40.71 18.50
C GLN A 362 -4.37 40.11 18.64
N LYS A 363 -5.39 40.98 18.62
CA LYS A 363 -6.77 40.58 18.32
C LYS A 363 -6.85 40.24 16.81
N ASP A 364 -7.64 39.24 16.46
CA ASP A 364 -7.84 38.76 15.07
C ASP A 364 -6.60 38.08 14.45
N GLN A 365 -6.16 36.97 15.05
CA GLN A 365 -4.97 36.23 14.61
C GLN A 365 -5.21 35.33 13.40
N TYR A 366 -6.47 35.06 13.09
CA TYR A 366 -6.89 34.16 12.02
C TYR A 366 -7.66 34.92 10.96
N ASP A 367 -7.51 34.47 9.74
CA ASP A 367 -8.38 34.79 8.63
C ASP A 367 -9.11 33.51 8.17
N LEU A 368 -10.22 33.71 7.47
CA LEU A 368 -10.89 32.65 6.74
C LEU A 368 -10.61 32.85 5.25
N GLU A 369 -9.86 31.91 4.68
CA GLU A 369 -9.64 31.86 3.25
C GLU A 369 -10.79 31.13 2.58
N GLN A 370 -11.43 31.78 1.61
CA GLN A 370 -12.47 31.14 0.83
C GLN A 370 -11.84 30.20 -0.21
N LEU A 371 -12.20 28.92 -0.13
CA LEU A 371 -11.86 27.91 -1.13
C LEU A 371 -13.08 27.68 -2.02
N THR A 372 -12.99 28.12 -3.26
CA THR A 372 -14.06 27.89 -4.23
C THR A 372 -14.09 26.42 -4.66
N ASN A 373 -15.28 25.90 -4.95
CA ASN A 373 -15.47 24.56 -5.50
C ASN A 373 -14.85 23.43 -4.65
N THR A 374 -14.64 23.64 -3.35
CA THR A 374 -13.93 22.72 -2.45
C THR A 374 -14.80 22.32 -1.27
N ASP A 375 -14.76 21.05 -0.86
CA ASP A 375 -15.52 20.54 0.29
C ASP A 375 -14.76 19.41 1.01
N TRP A 376 -15.16 19.13 2.27
CA TRP A 376 -14.69 18.03 3.13
C TRP A 376 -15.89 17.29 3.76
N PRO A 377 -16.56 16.39 3.06
CA PRO A 377 -17.92 15.93 3.39
C PRO A 377 -18.15 15.23 4.74
N THR A 378 -17.11 14.78 5.45
CA THR A 378 -17.26 13.86 6.60
C THR A 378 -16.67 14.38 7.90
N SER A 379 -15.99 15.53 7.90
CA SER A 379 -15.31 16.08 9.09
C SER A 379 -16.19 17.02 9.92
N ASP A 380 -17.49 17.03 9.66
CA ASP A 380 -18.48 17.84 10.35
C ASP A 380 -18.63 17.42 11.80
N TYR A 381 -18.73 18.40 12.70
CA TYR A 381 -19.11 18.15 14.10
C TYR A 381 -20.32 18.96 14.56
N ILE A 382 -20.78 19.92 13.75
CA ILE A 382 -21.95 20.74 14.03
C ILE A 382 -22.58 21.25 12.73
N LYS A 383 -23.91 21.20 12.69
CA LYS A 383 -24.76 21.76 11.64
C LYS A 383 -25.63 22.86 12.23
N MET A 384 -25.66 24.03 11.61
CA MET A 384 -26.44 25.19 12.07
C MET A 384 -27.34 25.69 10.93
N VAL A 385 -28.64 25.78 11.20
CA VAL A 385 -29.66 26.24 10.25
C VAL A 385 -30.74 27.03 11.02
N PRO A 386 -31.16 28.22 10.56
CA PRO A 386 -30.59 28.99 9.45
C PRO A 386 -29.36 29.79 9.90
N PHE A 387 -28.38 29.96 9.01
CA PHE A 387 -27.16 30.75 9.25
C PHE A 387 -26.77 31.54 8.00
N THR A 388 -26.48 32.83 8.15
CA THR A 388 -25.91 33.64 7.06
C THR A 388 -24.43 33.31 6.87
N GLU A 389 -23.85 33.70 5.74
CA GLU A 389 -22.42 33.58 5.48
C GLU A 389 -21.58 34.24 6.59
N ASP A 390 -21.88 35.49 6.93
CA ASP A 390 -21.18 36.25 7.98
C ASP A 390 -21.29 35.60 9.36
N ASN A 391 -22.46 35.05 9.70
CA ASN A 391 -22.62 34.35 10.97
C ASN A 391 -21.80 33.06 10.96
N CYS A 392 -21.77 32.33 9.84
CA CYS A 392 -21.06 31.06 9.70
C CYS A 392 -19.55 31.24 9.85
N THR A 393 -19.00 32.23 9.16
CA THR A 393 -17.57 32.58 9.20
C THR A 393 -17.18 33.05 10.61
N ASN A 394 -17.90 34.01 11.19
CA ASN A 394 -17.61 34.53 12.53
C ASN A 394 -17.71 33.45 13.61
N SER A 395 -18.71 32.57 13.51
CA SER A 395 -18.86 31.46 14.44
C SER A 395 -17.68 30.50 14.39
N CYS A 396 -17.06 30.28 13.22
CA CYS A 396 -15.86 29.46 13.09
C CYS A 396 -14.59 30.16 13.61
N LEU A 397 -14.45 31.47 13.37
CA LEU A 397 -13.32 32.25 13.88
C LEU A 397 -13.25 32.22 15.41
N GLN A 398 -14.39 32.32 16.08
CA GLN A 398 -14.52 32.30 17.54
C GLN A 398 -14.43 30.90 18.16
N ASP A 399 -14.44 29.85 17.33
CA ASP A 399 -14.44 28.46 17.77
C ASP A 399 -13.06 27.85 17.56
N CYS A 400 -12.43 27.44 18.65
CA CYS A 400 -11.07 26.90 18.61
C CYS A 400 -11.01 25.51 17.96
N MET A 401 -12.12 24.78 17.92
CA MET A 401 -12.21 23.47 17.28
C MET A 401 -12.54 23.57 15.78
N CYS A 402 -12.99 24.74 15.31
CA CYS A 402 -13.36 24.93 13.91
C CYS A 402 -12.13 25.16 13.03
N ALA A 403 -11.89 24.25 12.10
CA ALA A 403 -10.84 24.38 11.08
C ALA A 403 -11.39 24.84 9.73
N VAL A 404 -12.60 24.38 9.37
CA VAL A 404 -13.28 24.79 8.13
C VAL A 404 -14.76 25.05 8.43
N ALA A 405 -15.32 26.11 7.84
CA ALA A 405 -16.75 26.33 7.76
C ALA A 405 -17.22 26.15 6.32
N VAL A 406 -18.30 25.41 6.10
CA VAL A 406 -18.91 25.22 4.78
C VAL A 406 -20.35 25.71 4.80
N LEU A 407 -20.67 26.66 3.93
CA LEU A 407 -22.02 27.16 3.72
C LEU A 407 -22.63 26.49 2.49
N THR A 408 -23.70 25.71 2.68
CA THR A 408 -24.50 25.11 1.61
C THR A 408 -25.88 25.74 1.53
N ASP A 409 -26.50 25.69 0.34
CA ASP A 409 -27.89 26.14 0.10
C ASP A 409 -28.19 27.59 0.51
N GLY A 410 -27.15 28.40 0.71
CA GLY A 410 -27.22 29.79 1.16
C GLY A 410 -27.64 30.00 2.62
N ASN A 411 -27.95 28.94 3.39
CA ASN A 411 -28.43 29.09 4.76
C ASN A 411 -27.99 28.00 5.75
N THR A 412 -27.25 26.99 5.29
CA THR A 412 -26.85 25.85 6.11
C THR A 412 -25.35 25.91 6.34
N CYS A 413 -24.95 26.12 7.59
CA CYS A 413 -23.55 26.21 7.99
C CYS A 413 -23.09 24.91 8.65
N TRP A 414 -22.01 24.35 8.14
CA TRP A 414 -21.34 23.17 8.68
C TRP A 414 -19.97 23.57 9.21
N LYS A 415 -19.66 23.27 10.48
CA LYS A 415 -18.28 23.42 10.97
C LYS A 415 -17.59 22.07 11.03
N LYS A 416 -16.34 22.07 10.59
CA LYS A 416 -15.50 20.89 10.47
C LYS A 416 -14.27 21.03 11.37
N LYS A 417 -13.86 19.90 11.95
CA LYS A 417 -12.70 19.81 12.86
C LYS A 417 -11.57 19.02 12.22
N LEU A 418 -10.34 19.28 12.67
CA LEU A 418 -9.18 18.46 12.31
C LEU A 418 -9.31 17.06 12.96
N PRO A 419 -8.79 16.01 12.30
CA PRO A 419 -8.31 16.01 10.92
C PRO A 419 -9.45 16.10 9.91
N LEU A 420 -9.22 16.82 8.81
CA LEU A 420 -10.13 16.93 7.68
C LEU A 420 -9.94 15.72 6.74
N SER A 421 -11.01 15.02 6.37
CA SER A 421 -10.98 13.87 5.45
C SER A 421 -11.85 14.12 4.22
N ASN A 422 -11.55 13.41 3.13
CA ASN A 422 -12.26 13.51 1.85
C ASN A 422 -12.26 14.92 1.24
N GLY A 423 -11.16 15.66 1.42
CA GLY A 423 -11.00 16.96 0.77
C GLY A 423 -11.00 16.81 -0.73
N ARG A 424 -11.89 17.53 -1.41
CA ARG A 424 -12.09 17.39 -2.85
C ARG A 424 -12.46 18.70 -3.51
N PHE A 425 -11.96 18.88 -4.73
CA PHE A 425 -12.33 19.96 -5.61
C PHE A 425 -13.30 19.46 -6.69
N THR A 426 -14.43 20.13 -6.86
CA THR A 426 -15.39 19.86 -7.94
C THR A 426 -16.07 21.13 -8.43
N GLY A 427 -16.04 21.36 -9.75
CA GLY A 427 -16.69 22.51 -10.38
C GLY A 427 -18.22 22.52 -10.27
N THR A 428 -18.83 21.44 -9.77
CA THR A 428 -20.27 21.33 -9.51
C THR A 428 -20.66 21.65 -8.07
N PHE A 429 -19.69 21.93 -7.18
CA PHE A 429 -19.99 22.27 -5.79
C PHE A 429 -20.64 23.66 -5.71
N THR A 430 -21.84 23.72 -5.16
CA THR A 430 -22.65 24.95 -5.07
C THR A 430 -22.44 25.70 -3.75
N GLY A 431 -21.72 25.12 -2.80
CA GLY A 431 -21.42 25.74 -1.50
C GLY A 431 -20.16 26.63 -1.51
N LYS A 432 -19.90 27.25 -0.37
CA LYS A 432 -18.67 28.00 -0.10
C LYS A 432 -17.94 27.39 1.08
N ALA A 433 -16.69 26.96 0.89
CA ALA A 433 -15.83 26.54 1.98
C ALA A 433 -14.91 27.68 2.41
N PHE A 434 -14.71 27.81 3.72
CA PHE A 434 -13.86 28.80 4.35
C PHE A 434 -12.90 28.07 5.29
N ILE A 435 -11.62 28.04 4.95
CA ILE A 435 -10.58 27.41 5.77
C ILE A 435 -9.95 28.44 6.71
N LYS A 436 -9.86 28.09 7.99
CA LYS A 436 -9.23 28.93 9.01
C LYS A 436 -7.72 28.84 8.86
N VAL A 437 -7.09 29.96 8.60
CA VAL A 437 -5.64 30.10 8.43
C VAL A 437 -5.12 31.20 9.33
N ARG A 438 -3.87 31.11 9.73
CA ARG A 438 -3.24 32.14 10.54
C ARG A 438 -2.73 33.30 9.67
N ARG A 439 -2.90 34.54 10.12
CA ARG A 439 -2.31 35.71 9.45
C ARG A 439 -0.78 35.60 9.43
N GLU A 440 -0.16 35.92 8.30
CA GLU A 440 1.30 35.83 8.15
C GLU A 440 2.07 36.74 9.14
N ASN A 441 1.45 37.84 9.58
CA ASN A 441 2.01 38.76 10.57
C ASN A 441 1.76 38.36 12.04
N SER A 442 0.92 37.34 12.28
CA SER A 442 0.71 36.75 13.60
C SER A 442 1.58 35.50 13.73
N THR A 443 2.89 35.68 13.61
CA THR A 443 3.80 34.64 14.09
C THR A 443 3.56 34.51 15.60
N LEU A 444 3.26 33.28 16.07
CA LEU A 444 3.56 32.96 17.47
C LEU A 444 5.03 33.37 17.63
N PRO A 445 5.41 34.05 18.72
CA PRO A 445 6.80 34.01 19.11
C PRO A 445 7.16 32.52 19.09
N GLY A 446 8.05 32.12 18.17
CA GLY A 446 8.53 30.74 18.11
C GLY A 446 8.94 30.36 19.53
N PRO A 447 8.81 29.08 19.93
CA PRO A 447 8.97 28.68 21.33
C PRO A 447 10.19 29.41 21.86
N TYR A 448 9.97 30.39 22.74
CA TYR A 448 11.03 30.98 23.53
C TYR A 448 11.45 29.84 24.44
N PHE A 449 12.28 28.93 23.92
CA PHE A 449 13.33 28.36 24.70
C PHE A 449 14.17 29.58 25.06
N PRO A 450 14.21 29.99 26.33
CA PRO A 450 15.11 31.05 26.73
C PRO A 450 16.50 30.56 26.34
N VAL A 451 17.11 31.16 25.31
CA VAL A 451 18.55 31.06 25.13
C VAL A 451 19.12 31.73 26.38
N PRO A 452 19.83 31.01 27.26
CA PRO A 452 20.43 31.62 28.44
C PRO A 452 21.61 32.47 27.96
N GLY A 453 21.35 33.74 27.68
CA GLY A 453 22.32 34.72 27.23
C GLY A 453 22.55 35.80 28.28
N ASN A 454 23.58 35.58 29.11
CA ASN A 454 24.28 36.56 29.94
C ASN A 454 23.53 37.23 31.11
N GLU A 455 22.85 36.44 31.93
CA GLU A 455 23.04 36.64 33.38
C GLU A 455 24.21 35.78 33.83
N THR A 456 25.15 36.41 34.53
CA THR A 456 26.33 35.78 35.13
C THR A 456 26.00 34.40 35.69
N ILE A 457 26.61 33.36 35.11
CA ILE A 457 26.47 31.97 35.53
C ILE A 457 26.93 31.86 36.99
N ARG A 458 25.98 31.96 37.93
CA ARG A 458 26.15 31.39 39.26
C ARG A 458 25.81 29.91 39.12
N LYS A 459 26.85 29.09 38.94
CA LYS A 459 26.78 27.62 39.03
C LYS A 459 25.94 27.26 40.27
N LYS A 460 24.69 26.83 40.07
CA LYS A 460 23.91 26.22 41.14
C LYS A 460 24.35 24.76 41.20
N ASN A 461 25.20 24.47 42.19
CA ASN A 461 25.79 23.15 42.45
C ASN A 461 24.74 22.03 42.33
N GLN A 462 24.91 21.17 41.32
CA GLN A 462 24.24 19.87 41.24
C GLN A 462 24.72 18.88 42.32
N ASP A 463 25.71 19.26 43.14
CA ASP A 463 26.19 18.47 44.26
C ASP A 463 25.09 18.21 45.31
N GLY A 464 24.17 19.15 45.55
CA GLY A 464 23.15 19.00 46.60
C GLY A 464 22.14 17.89 46.37
N LEU A 465 21.79 17.62 45.10
CA LEU A 465 20.77 16.63 44.73
C LEU A 465 21.37 15.21 44.63
N VAL A 466 22.64 15.12 44.23
CA VAL A 466 23.43 13.87 44.26
C VAL A 466 23.83 13.49 45.68
N ILE A 467 24.15 14.46 46.55
CA ILE A 467 24.43 14.21 47.97
C ILE A 467 23.15 13.79 48.71
N GLY A 468 22.01 14.44 48.46
CA GLY A 468 20.73 14.07 49.07
C GLY A 468 20.29 12.63 48.77
N GLY A 469 20.44 12.20 47.51
CA GLY A 469 20.15 10.81 47.11
C GLY A 469 21.15 9.80 47.68
N SER A 470 22.44 10.16 47.75
CA SER A 470 23.50 9.27 48.28
C SER A 470 23.41 9.09 49.79
N VAL A 471 23.02 10.12 50.54
CA VAL A 471 22.83 10.05 52.01
C VAL A 471 21.62 9.18 52.38
N LEU A 472 20.53 9.26 51.61
CA LEU A 472 19.34 8.42 51.85
C LEU A 472 19.61 6.94 51.56
N LEU A 473 20.34 6.64 50.49
CA LEU A 473 20.76 5.26 50.18
C LEU A 473 21.80 4.74 51.19
N GLY A 474 22.75 5.57 51.60
CA GLY A 474 23.76 5.21 52.61
C GLY A 474 23.15 4.94 53.99
N PHE A 475 22.17 5.75 54.41
CA PHE A 475 21.47 5.55 55.69
C PHE A 475 20.66 4.25 55.71
N SER A 476 20.01 3.89 54.60
CA SER A 476 19.29 2.62 54.46
C SER A 476 20.22 1.41 54.58
N VAL A 477 21.39 1.45 53.93
CA VAL A 477 22.40 0.38 54.02
C VAL A 477 22.95 0.27 55.45
N PHE A 478 23.24 1.39 56.11
CA PHE A 478 23.75 1.41 57.49
C PHE A 478 22.75 0.81 58.50
N VAL A 479 21.46 1.14 58.37
CA VAL A 479 20.40 0.58 59.23
C VAL A 479 20.28 -0.93 59.03
N ASN A 480 20.40 -1.43 57.80
CA ASN A 480 20.40 -2.86 57.53
C ASN A 480 21.61 -3.59 58.13
N PHE A 481 22.82 -2.98 58.09
CA PHE A 481 24.00 -3.56 58.74
C PHE A 481 23.87 -3.62 60.27
N ILE A 482 23.29 -2.60 60.90
CA ILE A 482 23.01 -2.63 62.35
C ILE A 482 21.98 -3.71 62.70
N LEU A 483 20.93 -3.88 61.89
CA LEU A 483 19.94 -4.95 62.08
C LEU A 483 20.58 -6.35 61.98
N ILE A 484 21.46 -6.56 61.01
CA ILE A 484 22.18 -7.84 60.88
C ILE A 484 23.13 -8.06 62.06
N ALA A 485 23.89 -7.04 62.45
CA ALA A 485 24.82 -7.14 63.59
C ALA A 485 24.11 -7.41 64.92
N THR A 486 22.95 -6.77 65.15
CA THR A 486 22.13 -7.01 66.35
C THR A 486 21.52 -8.41 66.37
N MET A 487 21.09 -8.93 65.22
CA MET A 487 20.66 -10.33 65.11
C MET A 487 21.81 -11.30 65.41
N LEU A 488 22.99 -11.10 64.81
CA LEU A 488 24.17 -11.94 65.05
C LEU A 488 24.63 -11.89 66.52
N TYR A 489 24.63 -10.71 67.13
CA TYR A 489 24.98 -10.55 68.55
C TYR A 489 23.92 -11.19 69.47
N GLY A 490 22.64 -11.10 69.11
CA GLY A 490 21.55 -11.80 69.80
C GLY A 490 21.73 -13.32 69.73
N PHE A 491 22.03 -13.87 68.55
CA PHE A 491 22.32 -15.30 68.39
C PHE A 491 23.56 -15.73 69.17
N TYR A 492 24.62 -14.92 69.19
CA TYR A 492 25.81 -15.19 70.00
C TYR A 492 25.50 -15.25 71.50
N PHE A 493 24.68 -14.33 72.02
CA PHE A 493 24.26 -14.35 73.43
C PHE A 493 23.38 -15.56 73.77
N ILE A 494 22.43 -15.91 72.89
CA ILE A 494 21.59 -17.11 73.06
C ILE A 494 22.46 -18.37 73.06
N TYR A 495 23.47 -18.43 72.18
CA TYR A 495 24.41 -19.53 72.08
C TYR A 495 25.32 -19.65 73.32
N GLN A 496 25.88 -18.54 73.79
CA GLN A 496 26.67 -18.48 75.03
C GLN A 496 25.84 -18.86 76.27
N LYS A 497 24.57 -18.46 76.33
CA LYS A 497 23.67 -18.81 77.43
C LYS A 497 23.33 -20.31 77.44
N LYS A 498 23.25 -20.95 76.26
CA LYS A 498 23.12 -22.41 76.13
C LYS A 498 24.39 -23.16 76.54
N ILE A 499 25.58 -22.65 76.22
CA ILE A 499 26.85 -23.28 76.64
C ILE A 499 27.04 -23.22 78.16
N LYS A 500 26.62 -22.15 78.83
CA LYS A 500 26.66 -22.04 80.30
C LYS A 500 25.62 -22.91 81.03
N GLN A 501 24.71 -23.58 80.33
CA GLN A 501 23.78 -24.57 80.90
C GLN A 501 24.25 -26.02 80.71
N ILE A 502 25.39 -26.24 80.03
CA ILE A 502 25.93 -27.57 79.68
C ILE A 502 27.28 -27.84 80.39
N ASN A 503 27.83 -26.85 81.10
CA ASN A 503 28.86 -27.01 82.14
C ASN A 503 28.27 -26.64 83.51
#